data_AF-A0A1V5UPH5-F1
#
_entry.id   AF-A0A1V5UPH5-F1
#
_cell.length_a   1.000
_cell.length_b   1.000
_cell.length_c   1.000
_cell.angle_alpha   90.00
_cell.angle_beta   90.00
_cell.angle_gamma   90.00
#
_symmetry.space_group_name_H-M   'P 1'
#
loop_
_entity.id
_entity.type
_entity.pdbx_description
1 polymer ?
#
loop_
_entity_poly.entity_id
_entity_poly.type
_entity_poly.pdbx_seq_one_letter_code
_entity_poly.pdbx_strand_id
1 'polypeptide(L)'
;MKKSHIVNCILSLFLFSLFLYLFLNSIDNYEITAFFNGDTMYLPSLYKDIFIDGFSFSGWRLQPAPAFFPDMPLYFFFMFITGDLTISAYLFAIIQPVLLLLSFFMLLKLFFPEAIIQILSAICIIFVIIFFLSINFTSMFNLFVYMFIPNYHFSVFIMSIFSLILLINYLQTHKLKFLVLIFFITLLTASSDLLFLEMYVMPSILTLFILYYMKLVDIDDCSYFVLSVFSAGISSLMFYYVLKKVDMLSLIQFPYDNKIDIFERITVFVNEIKNNVSFMIMLASLAIIIIFTVLFFKKTFPDLNKSENIIPLYVYKIFSSIVALSVVFFPAILLDREAMVTLRYSCFVPIILFLNMAIYYLLYLKTGKFEKLQYMKTVILCLLFIFALFQLASPVDHIGIAGYYPPITKFLDDNCEKFNLKFGLSNYSNAKLNTVFSKKGIRVYQVMISDHTVSPYCHINNQKWYIDEKSSKYPESYYNFILSEGMSKNGIIKFLGTPTDIVEAPGMKLLVFNNPDFNKKVKNIFAIAYIGYLNSIKNALPSRK
;
A
#
# COMPACT_ATOMS: atom_id res chain seq x y z
N MET A 1 16.93 2.72 -37.40
CA MET A 1 17.01 2.76 -35.92
C MET A 1 18.48 2.74 -35.51
N LYS A 2 19.00 3.76 -34.78
CA LYS A 2 20.44 3.82 -34.46
C LYS A 2 20.81 2.74 -33.43
N LYS A 3 21.90 1.99 -33.65
CA LYS A 3 22.45 0.93 -32.77
C LYS A 3 22.59 1.40 -31.31
N SER A 4 22.91 2.67 -31.09
CA SER A 4 23.01 3.31 -29.77
C SER A 4 21.74 3.24 -28.92
N HIS A 5 20.55 3.27 -29.54
CA HIS A 5 19.29 3.19 -28.80
C HIS A 5 19.03 1.82 -28.20
N ILE A 6 19.37 0.75 -28.94
CA ILE A 6 19.23 -0.63 -28.46
C ILE A 6 20.17 -0.86 -27.28
N VAL A 7 21.44 -0.45 -27.42
CA VAL A 7 22.45 -0.59 -26.34
C VAL A 7 21.99 0.13 -25.08
N ASN A 8 21.53 1.37 -25.19
CA ASN A 8 21.03 2.13 -24.06
C ASN A 8 19.81 1.49 -23.41
N CYS A 9 18.91 0.88 -24.19
CA CYS A 9 17.74 0.19 -23.66
C CYS A 9 18.13 -1.07 -22.88
N ILE A 10 19.02 -1.91 -23.43
CA ILE A 10 19.53 -3.11 -22.75
C ILE A 10 20.23 -2.70 -21.45
N LEU A 11 21.09 -1.68 -21.48
CA LEU A 11 21.76 -1.17 -20.29
C LEU A 11 20.77 -0.63 -19.26
N SER A 12 19.71 0.07 -19.69
CA SER A 12 18.68 0.59 -18.76
C SER A 12 17.90 -0.55 -18.09
N LEU A 13 17.55 -1.60 -18.83
CA LEU A 13 16.85 -2.78 -18.30
C LEU A 13 17.72 -3.56 -17.30
N PHE A 14 18.99 -3.74 -17.64
CA PHE A 14 19.95 -4.36 -16.77
C PHE A 14 20.11 -3.55 -15.47
N LEU A 15 20.28 -2.23 -15.58
CA LEU A 15 20.38 -1.35 -14.41
C LEU A 15 19.09 -1.31 -13.59
N PHE A 16 17.92 -1.33 -14.22
CA PHE A 16 16.65 -1.46 -13.50
C PHE A 16 16.64 -2.72 -12.63
N SER A 17 17.02 -3.86 -13.20
CA SER A 17 17.05 -5.14 -12.49
C SER A 17 18.11 -5.13 -11.37
N LEU A 18 19.28 -4.59 -11.65
CA LEU A 18 20.39 -4.49 -10.69
C LEU A 18 20.04 -3.56 -9.52
N PHE A 19 19.48 -2.38 -9.78
CA PHE A 19 19.10 -1.45 -8.72
C PHE A 19 17.88 -1.92 -7.92
N LEU A 20 16.94 -2.63 -8.54
CA LEU A 20 15.86 -3.30 -7.81
C LEU A 20 16.43 -4.35 -6.86
N TYR A 21 17.34 -5.18 -7.34
CA TYR A 21 18.04 -6.16 -6.50
C TYR A 21 18.80 -5.48 -5.36
N LEU A 22 19.56 -4.42 -5.65
CA LEU A 22 20.28 -3.65 -4.63
C LEU A 22 19.33 -3.08 -3.59
N PHE A 23 18.23 -2.46 -4.01
CA PHE A 23 17.24 -1.90 -3.08
C PHE A 23 16.68 -2.97 -2.11
N LEU A 24 16.26 -4.12 -2.63
CA LEU A 24 15.67 -5.18 -1.80
C LEU A 24 16.67 -5.85 -0.86
N ASN A 25 17.96 -5.72 -1.16
CA ASN A 25 19.05 -6.27 -0.35
C ASN A 25 19.80 -5.19 0.45
N SER A 26 19.47 -3.90 0.32
CA SER A 26 20.14 -2.83 1.06
C SER A 26 19.42 -2.45 2.37
N ILE A 27 18.31 -3.13 2.67
CA ILE A 27 17.40 -2.78 3.78
C ILE A 27 18.06 -3.03 5.14
N ASP A 28 18.00 -2.01 5.99
CA ASP A 28 18.52 -2.04 7.37
C ASP A 28 17.46 -2.45 8.43
N ASN A 29 17.86 -2.45 9.71
CA ASN A 29 17.00 -2.79 10.86
C ASN A 29 15.80 -1.86 11.05
N TYR A 30 15.92 -0.59 10.66
CA TYR A 30 14.83 0.37 10.77
C TYR A 30 13.87 0.21 9.59
N GLU A 31 14.41 0.12 8.39
CA GLU A 31 13.67 0.01 7.13
C GLU A 31 12.90 -1.31 7.02
N ILE A 32 13.42 -2.42 7.57
CA ILE A 32 12.74 -3.73 7.56
C ILE A 32 11.40 -3.68 8.30
N THR A 33 11.22 -2.75 9.24
CA THR A 33 9.95 -2.56 9.96
C THR A 33 8.85 -2.01 9.06
N ALA A 34 9.20 -1.31 7.96
CA ALA A 34 8.22 -0.88 6.97
C ALA A 34 7.62 -2.08 6.21
N PHE A 35 8.42 -3.13 5.98
CA PHE A 35 7.99 -4.38 5.35
C PHE A 35 7.24 -5.29 6.32
N PHE A 36 7.64 -5.30 7.60
CA PHE A 36 7.10 -6.20 8.61
C PHE A 36 6.62 -5.44 9.86
N ASN A 37 5.36 -5.01 9.84
CA ASN A 37 4.65 -4.38 10.95
C ASN A 37 3.19 -4.87 11.04
N GLY A 38 2.43 -4.37 12.02
CA GLY A 38 1.04 -4.81 12.24
C GLY A 38 0.12 -4.69 11.01
N ASP A 39 0.33 -3.68 10.17
CA ASP A 39 -0.49 -3.41 8.98
C ASP A 39 -0.06 -4.25 7.78
N THR A 40 1.24 -4.39 7.50
CA THR A 40 1.73 -5.26 6.42
C THR A 40 1.50 -6.74 6.73
N MET A 41 1.44 -7.11 8.01
CA MET A 41 1.11 -8.48 8.44
C MET A 41 -0.36 -8.84 8.28
N TYR A 42 -1.22 -7.93 7.81
CA TYR A 42 -2.63 -8.23 7.51
C TYR A 42 -2.81 -9.40 6.53
N LEU A 43 -2.30 -9.29 5.29
CA LEU A 43 -2.51 -10.33 4.27
C LEU A 43 -1.85 -11.66 4.68
N PRO A 44 -0.62 -11.68 5.22
CA PRO A 44 -0.07 -12.89 5.81
C PRO A 44 -0.91 -13.54 6.90
N SER A 45 -1.40 -12.74 7.86
CA SER A 45 -2.21 -13.25 8.97
C SER A 45 -3.52 -13.82 8.44
N LEU A 46 -4.16 -13.13 7.50
CA LEU A 46 -5.38 -13.57 6.84
C LEU A 46 -5.18 -14.89 6.09
N TYR A 47 -4.11 -15.00 5.32
CA TYR A 47 -3.76 -16.23 4.61
C TYR A 47 -3.50 -17.39 5.57
N LYS A 48 -2.64 -17.17 6.57
CA LYS A 48 -2.29 -18.17 7.58
C LYS A 48 -3.54 -18.65 8.31
N ASP A 49 -4.39 -17.75 8.77
CA ASP A 49 -5.59 -18.12 9.51
C ASP A 49 -6.56 -18.97 8.67
N ILE A 50 -6.84 -18.56 7.43
CA ILE A 50 -7.85 -19.22 6.60
C ILE A 50 -7.35 -20.54 6.04
N PHE A 51 -6.14 -20.53 5.46
CA PHE A 51 -5.64 -21.66 4.67
C PHE A 51 -4.72 -22.61 5.45
N ILE A 52 -4.05 -22.13 6.51
CA ILE A 52 -3.09 -22.94 7.28
C ILE A 52 -3.69 -23.37 8.62
N ASP A 53 -4.26 -22.42 9.37
CA ASP A 53 -4.74 -22.65 10.73
C ASP A 53 -6.24 -23.04 10.78
N GLY A 54 -6.97 -22.95 9.66
CA GLY A 54 -8.36 -23.43 9.53
C GLY A 54 -9.42 -22.57 10.23
N PHE A 55 -9.10 -21.32 10.56
CA PHE A 55 -10.09 -20.36 11.04
C PHE A 55 -10.99 -19.90 9.90
N SER A 56 -12.27 -19.71 10.20
CA SER A 56 -13.23 -19.25 9.20
C SER A 56 -13.05 -17.77 8.83
N PHE A 57 -13.32 -17.46 7.56
CA PHE A 57 -13.32 -16.08 7.05
C PHE A 57 -14.39 -15.20 7.70
N SER A 58 -15.52 -15.77 8.10
CA SER A 58 -16.62 -15.00 8.73
C SER A 58 -16.27 -14.41 10.09
N GLY A 59 -15.20 -14.89 10.73
CA GLY A 59 -14.69 -14.33 11.99
C GLY A 59 -13.81 -13.09 11.80
N TRP A 60 -13.39 -12.80 10.56
CA TRP A 60 -12.47 -11.71 10.28
C TRP A 60 -13.18 -10.35 10.25
N ARG A 61 -12.59 -9.41 10.99
CA ARG A 61 -12.79 -7.98 10.79
C ARG A 61 -11.66 -7.42 9.94
N LEU A 62 -11.93 -7.20 8.67
CA LEU A 62 -11.02 -6.66 7.67
C LEU A 62 -10.78 -5.17 7.90
N GLN A 63 -9.69 -4.63 7.38
CA GLN A 63 -9.45 -3.20 7.42
C GLN A 63 -10.41 -2.40 6.52
N PRO A 64 -10.54 -1.07 6.70
CA PRO A 64 -11.39 -0.23 5.85
C PRO A 64 -11.09 -0.29 4.34
N ALA A 65 -9.86 -0.61 3.95
CA ALA A 65 -9.48 -0.88 2.56
C ALA A 65 -9.07 -2.36 2.45
N PRO A 66 -9.99 -3.33 2.30
CA PRO A 66 -9.70 -4.75 2.47
C PRO A 66 -8.61 -5.33 1.56
N ALA A 67 -8.18 -4.59 0.53
CA ALA A 67 -7.12 -4.97 -0.40
C ALA A 67 -7.43 -6.22 -1.24
N PHE A 68 -8.72 -6.47 -1.49
CA PHE A 68 -9.21 -7.61 -2.29
C PHE A 68 -8.67 -7.65 -3.71
N PHE A 69 -8.30 -6.51 -4.28
CA PHE A 69 -7.79 -6.43 -5.65
C PHE A 69 -6.82 -5.25 -5.82
N PRO A 70 -5.68 -5.44 -6.50
CA PRO A 70 -5.06 -6.72 -6.89
C PRO A 70 -4.20 -7.38 -5.80
N ASP A 71 -3.97 -6.69 -4.67
CA ASP A 71 -2.94 -7.06 -3.68
C ASP A 71 -3.17 -8.45 -3.10
N MET A 72 -4.36 -8.73 -2.56
CA MET A 72 -4.66 -10.00 -1.90
C MET A 72 -4.49 -11.20 -2.84
N PRO A 73 -5.04 -11.23 -4.07
CA PRO A 73 -4.80 -12.32 -5.02
C PRO A 73 -3.32 -12.53 -5.34
N LEU A 74 -2.57 -11.46 -5.58
CA LEU A 74 -1.13 -11.55 -5.90
C LEU A 74 -0.34 -12.08 -4.70
N TYR A 75 -0.59 -11.54 -3.51
CA TYR A 75 0.12 -11.94 -2.30
C TYR A 75 -0.22 -13.39 -1.90
N PHE A 76 -1.50 -13.78 -1.99
CA PHE A 76 -1.95 -15.14 -1.69
C PHE A 76 -1.40 -16.15 -2.68
N PHE A 77 -1.28 -15.77 -3.96
CA PHE A 77 -0.62 -16.60 -4.95
C PHE A 77 0.85 -16.86 -4.57
N PHE A 78 1.59 -15.83 -4.16
CA PHE A 78 2.97 -16.02 -3.70
C PHE A 78 3.08 -16.86 -2.43
N MET A 79 2.20 -16.64 -1.44
CA MET A 79 2.14 -17.46 -0.23
C MET A 79 1.85 -18.92 -0.56
N PHE A 80 0.94 -19.18 -1.51
CA PHE A 80 0.59 -20.52 -1.95
C PHE A 80 1.75 -21.26 -2.62
N ILE A 81 2.47 -20.61 -3.54
CA ILE A 81 3.55 -21.28 -4.28
C ILE A 81 4.85 -21.39 -3.47
N THR A 82 5.11 -20.46 -2.54
CA THR A 82 6.38 -20.44 -1.78
C THR A 82 6.26 -21.12 -0.43
N GLY A 83 5.09 -21.08 0.21
CA GLY A 83 4.91 -21.48 1.61
C GLY A 83 5.69 -20.62 2.61
N ASP A 84 6.33 -19.53 2.17
CA ASP A 84 7.20 -18.69 3.00
C ASP A 84 6.78 -17.22 2.93
N LEU A 85 6.59 -16.63 4.11
CA LEU A 85 6.20 -15.24 4.29
C LEU A 85 7.18 -14.25 3.64
N THR A 86 8.46 -14.44 3.93
CA THR A 86 9.51 -13.48 3.57
C THR A 86 9.79 -13.52 2.07
N ILE A 87 9.78 -14.72 1.48
CA ILE A 87 9.89 -14.89 0.03
C ILE A 87 8.65 -14.31 -0.66
N SER A 88 7.45 -14.50 -0.10
CA SER A 88 6.23 -13.90 -0.65
C SER A 88 6.25 -12.38 -0.62
N ALA A 89 6.72 -11.78 0.48
CA ALA A 89 6.93 -10.34 0.58
C ALA A 89 7.97 -9.84 -0.43
N TYR A 90 9.08 -10.57 -0.60
CA TYR A 90 10.12 -10.27 -1.59
C TYR A 90 9.58 -10.30 -3.02
N LEU A 91 8.81 -11.33 -3.39
CA LEU A 91 8.17 -11.45 -4.71
C LEU A 91 7.13 -10.35 -4.94
N PHE A 92 6.35 -9.99 -3.91
CA PHE A 92 5.42 -8.88 -3.98
C PHE A 92 6.14 -7.55 -4.22
N ALA A 93 7.25 -7.31 -3.51
CA ALA A 93 8.09 -6.13 -3.69
C ALA A 93 8.72 -6.04 -5.09
N ILE A 94 8.86 -7.16 -5.81
CA ILE A 94 9.29 -7.17 -7.22
C ILE A 94 8.10 -6.91 -8.16
N ILE A 95 6.96 -7.58 -7.96
CA ILE A 95 5.86 -7.53 -8.94
C ILE A 95 5.24 -6.14 -9.04
N GLN A 96 5.14 -5.41 -7.93
CA GLN A 96 4.45 -4.13 -7.89
C GLN A 96 5.18 -3.03 -8.71
N PRO A 97 6.51 -2.83 -8.57
CA PRO A 97 7.29 -1.98 -9.49
C PRO A 97 7.21 -2.44 -10.95
N VAL A 98 7.21 -3.76 -11.22
CA VAL A 98 7.10 -4.31 -12.59
C VAL A 98 5.74 -3.98 -13.21
N LEU A 99 4.66 -4.09 -12.45
CA LEU A 99 3.31 -3.71 -12.90
C LEU A 99 3.21 -2.21 -13.17
N LEU A 100 3.86 -1.37 -12.36
CA LEU A 100 3.93 0.08 -12.61
C LEU A 100 4.76 0.39 -13.86
N LEU A 101 5.90 -0.28 -14.06
CA LEU A 101 6.70 -0.14 -15.28
C LEU A 101 5.89 -0.54 -16.52
N LEU A 102 5.14 -1.65 -16.44
CA LEU A 102 4.26 -2.10 -17.50
C LEU A 102 3.14 -1.09 -17.80
N SER A 103 2.49 -0.54 -16.77
CA SER A 103 1.43 0.44 -16.95
C SER A 103 1.97 1.74 -17.57
N PHE A 104 3.16 2.20 -17.16
CA PHE A 104 3.84 3.33 -17.79
C PHE A 104 4.20 3.05 -19.25
N PHE A 105 4.76 1.88 -19.54
CA PHE A 105 5.08 1.47 -20.90
C PHE A 105 3.83 1.49 -21.80
N MET A 106 2.74 0.88 -21.34
CA MET A 106 1.47 0.81 -22.09
C MET A 106 0.87 2.20 -22.33
N LEU A 107 0.88 3.07 -21.31
CA LEU A 107 0.39 4.44 -21.44
C LEU A 107 1.23 5.26 -22.42
N LEU A 108 2.56 5.24 -22.29
CA LEU A 108 3.44 5.99 -23.18
C LEU A 108 3.41 5.49 -24.62
N LYS A 109 3.14 4.19 -24.84
CA LYS A 109 2.95 3.63 -26.18
C LYS A 109 1.74 4.21 -26.89
N LEU A 110 0.69 4.64 -26.17
CA LEU A 110 -0.44 5.35 -26.76
C LEU A 110 -0.05 6.71 -27.34
N PHE A 111 0.96 7.37 -26.76
CA PHE A 111 1.43 8.69 -27.20
C PHE A 111 2.54 8.60 -28.26
N PHE A 112 3.37 7.55 -28.17
CA PHE A 112 4.57 7.38 -28.97
C PHE A 112 4.72 5.94 -29.48
N PRO A 113 3.81 5.46 -30.35
CA PRO A 113 3.78 4.05 -30.78
C PRO A 113 5.09 3.59 -31.46
N GLU A 114 5.75 4.48 -32.19
CA GLU A 114 7.01 4.21 -32.89
C GLU A 114 8.26 4.26 -31.99
N ALA A 115 8.13 4.70 -30.73
CA ALA A 115 9.26 4.99 -29.84
C ALA A 115 9.47 3.93 -28.75
N ILE A 116 9.12 2.67 -29.02
CA ILE A 116 9.12 1.56 -28.03
C ILE A 116 10.42 1.48 -27.22
N ILE A 117 11.57 1.51 -27.89
CA ILE A 117 12.89 1.40 -27.25
C ILE A 117 13.19 2.62 -26.38
N GLN A 118 12.82 3.81 -26.85
CA GLN A 118 13.04 5.06 -26.14
C GLN A 118 12.13 5.16 -24.91
N ILE A 119 10.87 4.70 -25.03
CA ILE A 119 9.92 4.57 -23.91
C ILE A 119 10.53 3.67 -22.85
N LEU A 120 10.87 2.43 -23.22
CA LEU A 120 11.36 1.44 -22.26
C LEU A 120 12.64 1.92 -21.55
N SER A 121 13.56 2.51 -22.31
CA SER A 121 14.78 3.07 -21.73
C SER A 121 14.50 4.29 -20.83
N ALA A 122 13.51 5.14 -21.15
CA ALA A 122 13.17 6.30 -20.32
C ALA A 122 12.54 5.88 -18.99
N ILE A 123 11.59 4.94 -19.01
CA ILE A 123 10.93 4.46 -17.79
C ILE A 123 11.92 3.68 -16.91
N CYS A 124 12.77 2.82 -17.48
CA CYS A 124 13.79 2.11 -16.68
C CYS A 124 14.73 3.09 -15.96
N ILE A 125 15.14 4.18 -16.61
CA ILE A 125 15.97 5.21 -15.99
C ILE A 125 15.25 5.88 -14.81
N ILE A 126 13.96 6.17 -14.95
CA ILE A 126 13.17 6.73 -13.85
C ILE A 126 13.21 5.80 -12.63
N PHE A 127 12.97 4.51 -12.83
CA PHE A 127 13.02 3.54 -11.74
C PHE A 127 14.41 3.39 -11.15
N VAL A 128 15.46 3.37 -11.98
CA VAL A 128 16.85 3.36 -11.50
C VAL A 128 17.14 4.58 -10.62
N ILE A 129 16.66 5.77 -11.01
CA ILE A 129 16.80 6.98 -10.19
C ILE A 129 16.03 6.84 -8.88
N ILE A 130 14.78 6.36 -8.91
CA ILE A 130 13.97 6.12 -7.71
C ILE A 130 14.70 5.17 -6.76
N PHE A 131 15.15 4.01 -7.25
CA PHE A 131 15.86 3.02 -6.43
C PHE A 131 17.17 3.57 -5.89
N PHE A 132 17.98 4.23 -6.73
CA PHE A 132 19.21 4.88 -6.30
C PHE A 132 18.93 5.88 -5.17
N LEU A 133 17.92 6.73 -5.32
CA LEU A 133 17.54 7.69 -4.29
C LEU A 133 17.06 7.01 -3.02
N SER A 134 16.22 5.98 -3.12
CA SER A 134 15.71 5.25 -1.96
C SER A 134 16.81 4.52 -1.18
N ILE A 135 17.81 3.95 -1.86
CA ILE A 135 18.96 3.28 -1.21
C ILE A 135 19.81 4.27 -0.40
N ASN A 136 19.97 5.51 -0.88
CA ASN A 136 20.96 6.44 -0.33
C ASN A 136 20.35 7.52 0.58
N PHE A 137 19.03 7.68 0.59
CA PHE A 137 18.37 8.75 1.35
C PHE A 137 17.11 8.21 2.06
N THR A 138 17.13 8.19 3.40
CA THR A 138 16.00 7.72 4.22
C THR A 138 14.68 8.46 3.91
N SER A 139 14.74 9.76 3.58
CA SER A 139 13.55 10.52 3.16
C SER A 139 12.95 10.02 1.85
N MET A 140 13.78 9.50 0.94
CA MET A 140 13.35 8.89 -0.32
C MET A 140 12.89 7.45 -0.11
N PHE A 141 13.52 6.71 0.80
CA PHE A 141 13.01 5.41 1.24
C PHE A 141 11.58 5.56 1.78
N ASN A 142 11.36 6.43 2.77
CA ASN A 142 10.05 6.67 3.38
C ASN A 142 8.96 7.08 2.38
N LEU A 143 9.36 7.75 1.30
CA LEU A 143 8.45 8.18 0.24
C LEU A 143 8.09 7.04 -0.72
N PHE A 144 9.07 6.23 -1.12
CA PHE A 144 8.88 5.22 -2.17
C PHE A 144 8.67 3.80 -1.66
N VAL A 145 8.84 3.53 -0.36
CA VAL A 145 8.64 2.19 0.24
C VAL A 145 7.25 1.62 -0.05
N TYR A 146 6.23 2.48 -0.16
CA TYR A 146 4.85 2.09 -0.49
C TYR A 146 4.71 1.40 -1.86
N MET A 147 5.68 1.56 -2.76
CA MET A 147 5.73 0.85 -4.04
C MET A 147 6.10 -0.63 -3.92
N PHE A 148 6.55 -1.06 -2.74
CA PHE A 148 7.11 -2.40 -2.51
C PHE A 148 6.32 -3.22 -1.48
N ILE A 149 5.41 -2.59 -0.73
CA ILE A 149 4.66 -3.24 0.34
C ILE A 149 3.18 -3.39 -0.05
N PRO A 150 2.56 -4.53 0.25
CA PRO A 150 1.13 -4.70 0.02
C PRO A 150 0.35 -3.80 0.97
N ASN A 151 -0.92 -3.53 0.64
CA ASN A 151 -1.90 -3.00 1.58
C ASN A 151 -1.76 -1.50 1.93
N TYR A 152 -0.97 -0.75 1.15
CA TYR A 152 -0.74 0.71 1.31
C TYR A 152 -1.22 1.52 0.10
N HIS A 153 -2.35 1.13 -0.49
CA HIS A 153 -3.04 1.87 -1.55
C HIS A 153 -2.26 2.02 -2.88
N PHE A 154 -0.99 1.60 -2.95
CA PHE A 154 -0.17 1.80 -4.14
C PHE A 154 -0.68 1.06 -5.38
N SER A 155 -1.35 -0.07 -5.19
CA SER A 155 -2.00 -0.77 -6.29
C SER A 155 -3.23 -0.04 -6.84
N VAL A 156 -3.88 0.81 -6.06
CA VAL A 156 -4.93 1.73 -6.53
C VAL A 156 -4.35 2.69 -7.57
N PHE A 157 -3.14 3.20 -7.33
CA PHE A 157 -2.42 4.04 -8.29
C PHE A 157 -2.08 3.29 -9.58
N ILE A 158 -1.61 2.04 -9.48
CA ILE A 158 -1.35 1.21 -10.67
C ILE A 158 -2.65 0.98 -11.47
N MET A 159 -3.75 0.65 -10.78
CA MET A 159 -5.05 0.43 -11.41
C MET A 159 -5.65 1.70 -12.00
N SER A 160 -5.36 2.88 -11.44
CA SER A 160 -5.81 4.16 -12.02
C SER A 160 -5.13 4.43 -13.37
N ILE A 161 -3.85 4.05 -13.52
CA ILE A 161 -3.13 4.15 -14.81
C ILE A 161 -3.68 3.15 -15.82
N PHE A 162 -3.93 1.89 -15.44
CA PHE A 162 -4.58 0.92 -16.32
C PHE A 162 -5.97 1.39 -16.76
N SER A 163 -6.74 1.96 -15.86
CA SER A 163 -8.07 2.47 -16.16
C SER A 163 -8.02 3.73 -17.02
N LEU A 164 -6.98 4.56 -16.88
CA LEU A 164 -6.71 5.69 -17.77
C LEU A 164 -6.35 5.21 -19.19
N ILE A 165 -5.55 4.16 -19.32
CA ILE A 165 -5.24 3.52 -20.61
C ILE A 165 -6.54 3.05 -21.30
N LEU A 166 -7.44 2.42 -20.54
CA LEU A 166 -8.73 1.98 -21.08
C LEU A 166 -9.61 3.15 -21.49
N LEU A 167 -9.65 4.23 -20.69
CA LEU A 167 -10.38 5.45 -21.04
C LEU A 167 -9.85 6.06 -22.35
N ILE A 168 -8.54 6.20 -22.50
CA ILE A 168 -7.95 6.73 -23.73
C ILE A 168 -8.31 5.85 -24.93
N ASN A 169 -8.19 4.52 -24.80
CA ASN A 169 -8.57 3.59 -25.87
C ASN A 169 -10.08 3.65 -26.19
N TYR A 170 -10.92 3.86 -25.19
CA TYR A 170 -12.35 4.09 -25.40
C TYR A 170 -12.57 5.35 -26.23
N LEU A 171 -12.00 6.49 -25.82
CA LEU A 171 -12.15 7.77 -26.54
C LEU A 171 -11.59 7.73 -27.96
N GLN A 172 -10.59 6.89 -28.24
CA GLN A 172 -10.02 6.76 -29.59
C GLN A 172 -10.80 5.80 -30.50
N THR A 173 -11.59 4.87 -29.94
CA THR A 173 -12.17 3.77 -30.73
C THR A 173 -13.68 3.61 -30.57
N HIS A 174 -14.27 4.24 -29.57
CA HIS A 174 -15.67 4.16 -29.15
C HIS A 174 -16.17 2.71 -28.93
N LYS A 175 -15.26 1.75 -28.65
CA LYS A 175 -15.61 0.34 -28.50
C LYS A 175 -16.13 0.05 -27.09
N LEU A 176 -17.35 -0.52 -27.01
CA LEU A 176 -18.00 -0.94 -25.76
C LEU A 176 -17.14 -1.84 -24.87
N LYS A 177 -16.28 -2.68 -25.44
CA LYS A 177 -15.38 -3.55 -24.67
C LYS A 177 -14.53 -2.78 -23.65
N PHE A 178 -14.13 -1.55 -23.96
CA PHE A 178 -13.33 -0.73 -23.05
C PHE A 178 -14.18 -0.21 -21.88
N LEU A 179 -15.43 0.19 -22.13
CA LEU A 179 -16.37 0.55 -21.07
C LEU A 179 -16.68 -0.62 -20.13
N VAL A 180 -16.84 -1.83 -20.69
CA VAL A 180 -17.05 -3.06 -19.90
C VAL A 180 -15.83 -3.36 -19.02
N LEU A 181 -14.62 -3.24 -19.56
CA LEU A 181 -13.40 -3.41 -18.77
C LEU A 181 -13.25 -2.34 -17.68
N ILE A 182 -13.57 -1.08 -17.99
CA ILE A 182 -13.59 0.03 -17.01
C ILE A 182 -14.60 -0.25 -15.90
N PHE A 183 -15.81 -0.75 -16.23
CA PHE A 183 -16.82 -1.14 -15.24
C PHE A 183 -16.25 -2.17 -14.27
N PHE A 184 -15.69 -3.28 -14.78
CA PHE A 184 -15.19 -4.36 -13.93
C PHE A 184 -13.97 -3.95 -13.12
N ILE A 185 -13.00 -3.22 -13.70
CA ILE A 185 -11.84 -2.74 -12.95
C ILE A 185 -12.26 -1.74 -11.88
N THR A 186 -13.21 -0.85 -12.18
CA THR A 186 -13.75 0.09 -11.20
C THR A 186 -14.46 -0.65 -10.07
N LEU A 187 -15.31 -1.63 -10.40
CA LEU A 187 -16.02 -2.44 -9.42
C LEU A 187 -15.04 -3.18 -8.49
N LEU A 188 -14.06 -3.88 -9.06
CA LEU A 188 -13.10 -4.66 -8.29
C LEU A 188 -12.19 -3.77 -7.43
N THR A 189 -11.65 -2.69 -8.02
CA THR A 189 -10.70 -1.83 -7.33
C THR A 189 -11.39 -0.95 -6.29
N ALA A 190 -12.56 -0.38 -6.59
CA ALA A 190 -13.30 0.43 -5.61
C ALA A 190 -13.95 -0.41 -4.50
N SER A 191 -14.28 -1.69 -4.75
CA SER A 191 -14.71 -2.64 -3.70
C SER A 191 -13.54 -3.09 -2.80
N SER A 192 -12.32 -3.05 -3.33
CA SER A 192 -11.08 -3.33 -2.60
C SER A 192 -10.60 -2.13 -1.78
N ASP A 193 -10.74 -0.93 -2.35
CA ASP A 193 -10.23 0.31 -1.81
C ASP A 193 -11.00 1.53 -2.37
N LEU A 194 -11.73 2.22 -1.49
CA LEU A 194 -12.52 3.39 -1.87
C LEU A 194 -11.67 4.58 -2.36
N LEU A 195 -10.36 4.62 -2.09
CA LEU A 195 -9.48 5.64 -2.67
C LEU A 195 -9.46 5.58 -4.20
N PHE A 196 -9.84 4.47 -4.82
CA PHE A 196 -9.98 4.41 -6.27
C PHE A 196 -11.02 5.40 -6.80
N LEU A 197 -12.07 5.69 -6.02
CA LEU A 197 -13.06 6.70 -6.39
C LEU A 197 -12.43 8.09 -6.45
N GLU A 198 -11.53 8.40 -5.52
CA GLU A 198 -10.81 9.67 -5.45
C GLU A 198 -9.67 9.76 -6.46
N MET A 199 -8.89 8.69 -6.67
CA MET A 199 -7.71 8.67 -7.52
C MET A 199 -8.02 8.46 -9.00
N TYR A 200 -9.17 7.88 -9.35
CA TYR A 200 -9.54 7.60 -10.74
C TYR A 200 -10.93 8.10 -11.11
N VAL A 201 -11.99 7.70 -10.40
CA VAL A 201 -13.37 7.96 -10.84
C VAL A 201 -13.66 9.47 -10.90
N MET A 202 -13.42 10.20 -9.82
CA MET A 202 -13.65 11.65 -9.82
C MET A 202 -12.71 12.38 -10.80
N PRO A 203 -11.38 12.16 -10.82
CA PRO A 203 -10.49 12.82 -11.77
C PRO A 203 -10.79 12.52 -13.24
N SER A 204 -11.25 11.30 -13.57
CA SER A 204 -11.62 10.94 -14.94
C SER A 204 -12.91 11.62 -15.39
N ILE A 205 -13.93 11.72 -14.53
CA ILE A 205 -15.16 12.47 -14.81
C ILE A 205 -14.84 13.96 -15.02
N LEU A 206 -14.05 14.56 -14.13
CA LEU A 206 -13.63 15.96 -14.26
C LEU A 206 -12.79 16.19 -15.53
N THR A 207 -11.94 15.23 -15.89
CA THR A 207 -11.17 15.28 -17.13
C THR A 207 -12.09 15.30 -18.34
N LEU A 208 -13.07 14.40 -18.41
CA LEU A 208 -14.04 14.35 -19.50
C LEU A 208 -14.90 15.61 -19.57
N PHE A 209 -15.33 16.13 -18.43
CA PHE A 209 -16.04 17.40 -18.36
C PHE A 209 -15.20 18.52 -18.99
N ILE A 210 -13.94 18.68 -18.60
CA ILE A 210 -13.06 19.71 -19.17
C ILE A 210 -12.87 19.49 -20.69
N LEU A 211 -12.65 18.26 -21.13
CA LEU A 211 -12.47 17.94 -22.55
C LEU A 211 -13.74 18.22 -23.37
N TYR A 212 -14.92 17.97 -22.81
CA TYR A 212 -16.21 18.28 -23.43
C TYR A 212 -16.37 19.79 -23.61
N TYR A 213 -16.05 20.60 -22.59
CA TYR A 213 -16.05 22.07 -22.73
C TYR A 213 -15.02 22.57 -23.74
N MET A 214 -13.90 21.87 -23.89
CA MET A 214 -12.90 22.13 -24.92
C MET A 214 -13.33 21.64 -26.31
N LYS A 215 -14.51 21.00 -26.45
CA LYS A 215 -15.02 20.40 -27.68
C LYS A 215 -14.09 19.34 -28.28
N LEU A 216 -13.41 18.59 -27.41
CA LEU A 216 -12.48 17.51 -27.80
C LEU A 216 -13.07 16.10 -27.65
N VAL A 217 -14.21 15.97 -26.98
CA VAL A 217 -14.96 14.71 -26.81
C VAL A 217 -16.45 14.99 -26.89
N ASP A 218 -17.22 14.00 -27.32
CA ASP A 218 -18.66 14.10 -27.45
C ASP A 218 -19.39 13.84 -26.12
N ILE A 219 -20.61 14.38 -26.01
CA ILE A 219 -21.45 14.19 -24.81
C ILE A 219 -21.86 12.72 -24.61
N ASP A 220 -22.02 11.97 -25.69
CA ASP A 220 -22.36 10.55 -25.65
C ASP A 220 -21.23 9.74 -25.03
N ASP A 221 -19.99 9.99 -25.44
CA ASP A 221 -18.81 9.34 -24.85
C ASP A 221 -18.70 9.64 -23.35
N CYS A 222 -18.92 10.90 -22.98
CA CYS A 222 -18.95 11.31 -21.57
C CYS A 222 -20.04 10.56 -20.81
N SER A 223 -21.26 10.49 -21.37
CA SER A 223 -22.43 9.89 -20.70
C SER A 223 -22.27 8.40 -20.51
N TYR A 224 -21.82 7.66 -21.53
CA TYR A 224 -21.59 6.22 -21.42
C TYR A 224 -20.46 5.87 -20.45
N PHE A 225 -19.37 6.66 -20.46
CA PHE A 225 -18.30 6.49 -19.48
C PHE A 225 -18.80 6.75 -18.05
N VAL A 226 -19.49 7.88 -17.82
CA VAL A 226 -20.04 8.25 -16.51
C VAL A 226 -20.98 7.16 -16.00
N LEU A 227 -21.89 6.65 -16.85
CA LEU A 227 -22.79 5.56 -16.49
C LEU A 227 -22.02 4.30 -16.06
N SER A 228 -20.97 3.94 -16.79
CA SER A 228 -20.11 2.79 -16.47
C SER A 228 -19.43 2.95 -15.11
N VAL A 229 -18.71 4.05 -14.86
CA VAL A 229 -18.00 4.23 -13.59
C VAL A 229 -18.95 4.49 -12.41
N PHE A 230 -20.08 5.16 -12.64
CA PHE A 230 -21.06 5.44 -11.60
C PHE A 230 -21.79 4.18 -11.15
N SER A 231 -22.22 3.33 -12.08
CA SER A 231 -22.84 2.04 -11.74
C SER A 231 -21.88 1.10 -11.02
N ALA A 232 -20.61 1.05 -11.44
CA ALA A 232 -19.56 0.31 -10.74
C ALA A 232 -19.27 0.88 -9.34
N GLY A 233 -19.23 2.22 -9.21
CA GLY A 233 -19.03 2.92 -7.95
C GLY A 233 -20.16 2.64 -6.94
N ILE A 234 -21.43 2.75 -7.37
CA ILE A 234 -22.59 2.39 -6.54
C ILE A 234 -22.51 0.94 -6.10
N SER A 235 -22.23 0.03 -7.03
CA SER A 235 -22.12 -1.40 -6.74
C SER A 235 -21.02 -1.68 -5.69
N SER A 236 -19.90 -0.94 -5.76
CA SER A 236 -18.82 -1.02 -4.78
C SER A 236 -19.24 -0.48 -3.41
N LEU A 237 -19.96 0.65 -3.37
CA LEU A 237 -20.50 1.19 -2.12
C LEU A 237 -21.54 0.26 -1.48
N MET A 238 -22.37 -0.40 -2.29
CA MET A 238 -23.30 -1.43 -1.82
C MET A 238 -22.55 -2.63 -1.23
N PHE A 239 -21.46 -3.07 -1.85
CA PHE A 239 -20.61 -4.13 -1.32
C PHE A 239 -20.03 -3.73 0.06
N TYR A 240 -19.50 -2.52 0.20
CA TYR A 240 -19.06 -1.97 1.48
C TYR A 240 -20.17 -1.91 2.54
N TYR A 241 -21.38 -1.50 2.13
CA TYR A 241 -22.54 -1.49 3.01
C TYR A 241 -22.88 -2.89 3.52
N VAL A 242 -22.81 -3.91 2.66
CA VAL A 242 -23.01 -5.32 3.04
C VAL A 242 -21.93 -5.74 4.04
N LEU A 243 -20.64 -5.51 3.75
CA LEU A 243 -19.55 -5.88 4.65
C LEU A 243 -19.67 -5.20 6.02
N LYS A 244 -20.07 -3.92 6.04
CA LYS A 244 -20.35 -3.20 7.30
C LYS A 244 -21.53 -3.80 8.05
N LYS A 245 -22.61 -4.18 7.35
CA LYS A 245 -23.81 -4.77 7.95
C LYS A 245 -23.54 -6.15 8.57
N VAL A 246 -22.63 -6.93 8.00
CA VAL A 246 -22.18 -8.20 8.58
C VAL A 246 -21.00 -8.05 9.54
N ASP A 247 -20.66 -6.81 9.92
CA ASP A 247 -19.56 -6.47 10.85
C ASP A 247 -18.18 -7.03 10.44
N MET A 248 -17.97 -7.23 9.13
CA MET A 248 -16.69 -7.68 8.58
C MET A 248 -15.71 -6.53 8.32
N LEU A 249 -16.15 -5.26 8.38
CA LEU A 249 -15.25 -4.12 8.31
C LEU A 249 -14.93 -3.61 9.72
N SER A 250 -13.65 -3.62 10.07
CA SER A 250 -13.17 -2.91 11.25
C SER A 250 -13.29 -1.41 11.00
N LEU A 251 -14.34 -0.81 11.53
CA LEU A 251 -14.35 0.63 11.76
C LEU A 251 -13.44 0.85 12.95
N ILE A 252 -12.32 1.55 12.74
CA ILE A 252 -11.54 2.05 13.87
C ILE A 252 -12.48 3.03 14.58
N GLN A 253 -13.05 2.61 15.70
CA GLN A 253 -13.57 3.55 16.68
C GLN A 253 -12.34 4.23 17.26
N PHE A 254 -11.92 5.33 16.62
CA PHE A 254 -10.94 6.19 17.23
C PHE A 254 -11.56 6.72 18.53
N PRO A 255 -10.84 6.71 19.66
CA PRO A 255 -11.31 7.31 20.91
C PRO A 255 -11.58 8.82 20.77
N TYR A 256 -11.18 9.42 19.65
CA TYR A 256 -11.43 10.80 19.29
C TYR A 256 -12.80 10.92 18.61
N ASP A 257 -13.87 10.87 19.41
CA ASP A 257 -15.19 11.42 19.04
C ASP A 257 -15.16 12.96 18.96
N ASN A 258 -14.02 13.58 19.28
CA ASN A 258 -13.77 14.98 19.02
C ASN A 258 -13.29 15.13 17.58
N LYS A 259 -14.17 15.54 16.67
CA LYS A 259 -13.80 16.06 15.35
C LYS A 259 -12.65 17.04 15.54
N ILE A 260 -11.43 16.67 15.14
CA ILE A 260 -10.30 17.60 15.10
C ILE A 260 -10.71 18.76 14.21
N ASP A 261 -10.63 19.98 14.74
CA ASP A 261 -11.00 21.18 14.02
C ASP A 261 -10.16 21.33 12.74
N ILE A 262 -10.74 21.88 11.68
CA ILE A 262 -10.04 22.00 10.39
C ILE A 262 -8.74 22.82 10.50
N PHE A 263 -8.67 23.81 11.40
CA PHE A 263 -7.45 24.59 11.64
C PHE A 263 -6.37 23.77 12.33
N GLU A 264 -6.75 22.87 13.23
CA GLU A 264 -5.80 21.94 13.86
C GLU A 264 -5.24 20.96 12.83
N ARG A 265 -6.07 20.43 11.93
CA ARG A 265 -5.62 19.58 10.80
C ARG A 265 -4.63 20.30 9.89
N ILE A 266 -4.96 21.54 9.51
CA ILE A 266 -4.06 22.38 8.71
C ILE A 266 -2.74 22.63 9.46
N THR A 267 -2.79 22.86 10.77
CA THR A 267 -1.59 23.08 11.58
C THR A 267 -0.71 21.84 11.63
N VAL A 268 -1.29 20.66 11.83
CA VAL A 268 -0.59 19.37 11.78
C VAL A 268 0.07 19.18 10.41
N PHE A 269 -0.67 19.40 9.32
CA PHE A 269 -0.16 19.32 7.96
C PHE A 269 0.98 20.31 7.68
N VAL A 270 0.88 21.55 8.18
CA VAL A 270 1.96 22.56 8.03
C VAL A 270 3.20 22.16 8.84
N ASN A 271 3.01 21.60 10.04
CA ASN A 271 4.12 21.12 10.87
C ASN A 271 4.83 19.93 10.21
N GLU A 272 4.10 19.06 9.52
CA GLU A 272 4.70 17.99 8.70
C GLU A 272 5.58 18.52 7.60
N ILE A 273 5.09 19.48 6.83
CA ILE A 273 5.85 20.07 5.73
C ILE A 273 7.18 20.64 6.25
N LYS A 274 7.16 21.27 7.43
CA LYS A 274 8.36 21.83 8.05
C LYS A 274 9.33 20.77 8.55
N ASN A 275 8.82 19.66 9.07
CA ASN A 275 9.63 18.67 9.79
C ASN A 275 9.96 17.42 8.97
N ASN A 276 9.37 17.25 7.79
CA ASN A 276 9.54 16.05 6.97
C ASN A 276 9.95 16.37 5.53
N VAL A 277 11.20 16.03 5.20
CA VAL A 277 11.79 16.26 3.88
C VAL A 277 11.00 15.57 2.76
N SER A 278 10.40 14.40 3.02
CA SER A 278 9.59 13.67 2.04
C SER A 278 8.35 14.48 1.61
N PHE A 279 7.73 15.22 2.54
CA PHE A 279 6.62 16.12 2.21
C PHE A 279 7.06 17.33 1.41
N MET A 280 8.23 17.91 1.72
CA MET A 280 8.79 19.01 0.93
C MET A 280 9.04 18.57 -0.52
N ILE A 281 9.59 17.37 -0.72
CA ILE A 281 9.80 16.79 -2.06
C ILE A 281 8.48 16.58 -2.79
N MET A 282 7.46 16.07 -2.10
CA MET A 282 6.11 15.90 -2.65
C MET A 282 5.51 17.24 -3.10
N LEU A 283 5.59 18.29 -2.28
CA LEU A 283 5.06 19.62 -2.63
C LEU A 283 5.85 20.30 -3.75
N ALA A 284 7.18 20.17 -3.74
CA ALA A 284 8.01 20.63 -4.85
C ALA A 284 7.62 19.93 -6.15
N SER A 285 7.34 18.62 -6.07
CA SER A 285 6.87 17.84 -7.22
C SER A 285 5.51 18.33 -7.72
N LEU A 286 4.58 18.61 -6.82
CA LEU A 286 3.28 19.21 -7.17
C LEU A 286 3.44 20.56 -7.88
N ALA A 287 4.27 21.45 -7.33
CA ALA A 287 4.52 22.77 -7.93
C ALA A 287 5.09 22.65 -9.36
N ILE A 288 6.06 21.74 -9.57
CA ILE A 288 6.63 21.49 -10.90
C ILE A 288 5.57 20.92 -11.86
N ILE A 289 4.72 20.00 -11.40
CA ILE A 289 3.61 19.47 -12.21
C ILE A 289 2.70 20.59 -12.68
N ILE A 290 2.29 21.50 -11.77
CA ILE A 290 1.43 22.65 -12.09
C ILE A 290 2.10 23.55 -13.14
N ILE A 291 3.38 23.89 -12.95
CA ILE A 291 4.15 24.71 -13.91
C ILE A 291 4.18 24.02 -15.28
N PHE A 292 4.49 22.73 -15.32
CA PHE A 292 4.51 21.94 -16.55
C PHE A 292 3.13 21.87 -17.21
N THR A 293 2.05 21.79 -16.43
CA THR A 293 0.67 21.85 -16.94
C THR A 293 0.37 23.19 -17.59
N VAL A 294 0.69 24.30 -16.93
CA VAL A 294 0.49 25.65 -17.51
C VAL A 294 1.32 25.81 -18.80
N LEU A 295 2.58 25.40 -18.80
CA LEU A 295 3.45 25.48 -19.98
C LEU A 295 2.97 24.59 -21.13
N PHE A 296 2.46 23.39 -20.82
CA PHE A 296 1.88 22.47 -21.80
C PHE A 296 0.71 23.14 -22.52
N PHE A 297 -0.26 23.67 -21.80
CA PHE A 297 -1.41 24.32 -22.42
C PHE A 297 -1.01 25.59 -23.18
N LYS A 298 -0.12 26.44 -22.65
CA LYS A 298 0.33 27.64 -23.37
C LYS A 298 0.98 27.35 -24.72
N LYS A 299 1.78 26.28 -24.82
CA LYS A 299 2.52 25.94 -26.04
C LYS A 299 1.72 25.08 -27.02
N THR A 300 0.83 24.24 -26.53
CA THR A 300 0.15 23.22 -27.34
C THR A 300 -1.20 23.71 -27.88
N PHE A 301 -1.88 24.60 -27.14
CA PHE A 301 -3.18 25.16 -27.54
C PHE A 301 -3.17 25.94 -28.87
N PRO A 302 -2.11 26.67 -29.27
CA PRO A 302 -2.06 27.36 -30.57
C PRO A 302 -1.96 26.43 -31.79
N ASP A 303 -1.42 25.21 -31.63
CA ASP A 303 -1.15 24.26 -32.73
C ASP A 303 -2.29 23.24 -32.95
N LEU A 304 -3.42 23.40 -32.25
CA LEU A 304 -4.57 22.49 -32.21
C LEU A 304 -5.14 22.09 -33.59
N ASN A 305 -4.96 22.92 -34.61
CA ASN A 305 -5.54 22.70 -35.93
C ASN A 305 -4.76 21.71 -36.84
N LYS A 306 -3.67 21.09 -36.37
CA LYS A 306 -2.72 20.40 -37.28
C LYS A 306 -2.33 18.95 -36.95
N SER A 307 -2.80 18.32 -35.87
CA SER A 307 -2.41 16.91 -35.60
C SER A 307 -3.55 16.01 -35.13
N GLU A 308 -3.73 14.89 -35.82
CA GLU A 308 -4.85 13.94 -35.67
C GLU A 308 -4.83 13.07 -34.39
N ASN A 309 -3.91 13.28 -33.44
CA ASN A 309 -3.77 12.34 -32.30
C ASN A 309 -3.37 12.98 -30.95
N ILE A 310 -3.90 14.18 -30.66
CA ILE A 310 -3.53 14.95 -29.46
C ILE A 310 -4.38 14.64 -28.22
N ILE A 311 -5.59 14.10 -28.41
CA ILE A 311 -6.56 13.80 -27.35
C ILE A 311 -5.95 12.95 -26.21
N PRO A 312 -5.24 11.83 -26.47
CA PRO A 312 -4.62 11.02 -25.41
C PRO A 312 -3.74 11.83 -24.46
N LEU A 313 -2.98 12.77 -25.00
CA LEU A 313 -2.04 13.58 -24.24
C LEU A 313 -2.79 14.61 -23.37
N TYR A 314 -3.87 15.18 -23.87
CA TYR A 314 -4.75 16.06 -23.11
C TYR A 314 -5.47 15.32 -21.99
N VAL A 315 -6.04 14.14 -22.28
CA VAL A 315 -6.68 13.27 -21.28
C VAL A 315 -5.71 13.01 -20.14
N TYR A 316 -4.51 12.50 -20.45
CA TYR A 316 -3.50 12.24 -19.42
C TYR A 316 -3.08 13.51 -18.67
N LYS A 317 -2.86 14.63 -19.37
CA LYS A 317 -2.31 15.82 -18.72
C LYS A 317 -3.30 16.49 -17.76
N ILE A 318 -4.58 16.52 -18.14
CA ILE A 318 -5.66 17.01 -17.26
C ILE A 318 -5.83 16.05 -16.09
N PHE A 319 -5.98 14.75 -16.38
CA PHE A 319 -6.17 13.71 -15.37
C PHE A 319 -5.05 13.72 -14.33
N SER A 320 -3.79 13.64 -14.76
CA SER A 320 -2.62 13.60 -13.87
C SER A 320 -2.49 14.87 -13.02
N SER A 321 -2.91 16.02 -13.53
CA SER A 321 -2.90 17.28 -12.75
C SER A 321 -3.98 17.28 -11.67
N ILE A 322 -5.18 16.78 -11.99
CA ILE A 322 -6.28 16.66 -11.02
C ILE A 322 -5.92 15.65 -9.93
N VAL A 323 -5.39 14.49 -10.30
CA VAL A 323 -4.94 13.47 -9.34
C VAL A 323 -3.85 14.02 -8.44
N ALA A 324 -2.83 14.69 -8.99
CA ALA A 324 -1.74 15.25 -8.19
C ALA A 324 -2.24 16.29 -7.16
N LEU A 325 -3.27 17.06 -7.50
CA LEU A 325 -3.92 17.98 -6.55
C LEU A 325 -4.76 17.23 -5.51
N SER A 326 -5.58 16.27 -5.95
CA SER A 326 -6.51 15.57 -5.05
C SER A 326 -5.77 14.82 -3.95
N VAL A 327 -4.76 14.03 -4.30
CA VAL A 327 -4.04 13.17 -3.35
C VAL A 327 -3.19 13.93 -2.33
N VAL A 328 -2.92 15.22 -2.55
CA VAL A 328 -2.21 16.08 -1.59
C VAL A 328 -3.19 16.74 -0.63
N PHE A 329 -4.28 17.30 -1.15
CA PHE A 329 -5.20 18.11 -0.33
C PHE A 329 -6.31 17.30 0.32
N PHE A 330 -6.77 16.22 -0.30
CA PHE A 330 -7.87 15.41 0.25
C PHE A 330 -7.50 14.77 1.59
N PRO A 331 -6.32 14.14 1.77
CA PRO A 331 -5.89 13.68 3.08
C PRO A 331 -5.81 14.79 4.13
N ALA A 332 -5.26 15.95 3.76
CA ALA A 332 -5.07 17.09 4.65
C ALA A 332 -6.40 17.71 5.14
N ILE A 333 -7.45 17.63 4.32
CA ILE A 333 -8.77 18.20 4.65
C ILE A 333 -9.63 17.16 5.40
N LEU A 334 -9.66 15.91 4.93
CA LEU A 334 -10.70 14.95 5.31
C LEU A 334 -10.23 13.87 6.28
N LEU A 335 -8.94 13.55 6.36
CA LEU A 335 -8.48 12.49 7.25
C LEU A 335 -8.19 13.01 8.66
N ASP A 336 -8.74 12.31 9.64
CA ASP A 336 -8.57 12.57 11.08
C ASP A 336 -7.37 11.81 11.63
N ARG A 337 -6.18 11.99 11.01
CA ARG A 337 -5.02 11.14 11.29
C ARG A 337 -3.72 11.91 11.47
N GLU A 338 -2.82 11.30 12.23
CA GLU A 338 -1.45 11.77 12.40
C GLU A 338 -0.69 11.83 11.07
N ALA A 339 0.22 12.78 11.05
CA ALA A 339 1.15 13.15 10.01
C ALA A 339 1.76 12.07 9.10
N MET A 340 2.44 11.07 9.67
CA MET A 340 3.12 10.05 8.85
C MET A 340 2.14 9.19 8.06
N VAL A 341 0.88 9.15 8.49
CA VAL A 341 -0.19 8.45 7.79
C VAL A 341 -0.56 9.19 6.50
N THR A 342 -0.33 10.49 6.39
CA THR A 342 -0.68 11.30 5.20
C THR A 342 0.22 10.99 3.99
N LEU A 343 1.51 10.68 4.21
CA LEU A 343 2.50 10.49 3.14
C LEU A 343 2.16 9.30 2.21
N ARG A 344 1.58 8.23 2.77
CA ARG A 344 1.22 7.04 1.98
C ARG A 344 0.12 7.31 0.95
N TYR A 345 -0.71 8.34 1.17
CA TYR A 345 -1.76 8.74 0.23
C TYR A 345 -1.23 9.65 -0.88
N SER A 346 -0.10 10.31 -0.67
CA SER A 346 0.41 11.36 -1.55
C SER A 346 1.77 11.02 -2.21
N CYS A 347 2.35 9.86 -1.87
CA CYS A 347 3.60 9.35 -2.44
C CYS A 347 3.60 9.20 -3.97
N PHE A 348 2.42 9.25 -4.59
CA PHE A 348 2.23 9.17 -6.05
C PHE A 348 2.67 10.44 -6.79
N VAL A 349 2.71 11.60 -6.14
CA VAL A 349 2.96 12.89 -6.81
C VAL A 349 4.35 12.95 -7.44
N PRO A 350 5.45 12.60 -6.75
CA PRO A 350 6.78 12.53 -7.38
C PRO A 350 6.83 11.52 -8.54
N ILE A 351 6.08 10.42 -8.45
CA ILE A 351 5.98 9.40 -9.51
C ILE A 351 5.29 9.98 -10.76
N ILE A 352 4.20 10.74 -10.58
CA ILE A 352 3.53 11.48 -11.66
C ILE A 352 4.48 12.51 -12.30
N LEU A 353 5.29 13.20 -11.49
CA LEU A 353 6.30 14.12 -12.00
C LEU A 353 7.32 13.38 -12.89
N PHE A 354 7.84 12.23 -12.45
CA PHE A 354 8.77 11.44 -13.24
C PHE A 354 8.15 11.00 -14.58
N LEU A 355 6.89 10.54 -14.56
CA LEU A 355 6.18 10.17 -15.79
C LEU A 355 6.02 11.38 -16.74
N ASN A 356 5.69 12.56 -16.20
CA ASN A 356 5.65 13.79 -16.98
C ASN A 356 7.01 14.11 -17.62
N MET A 357 8.11 13.95 -16.88
CA MET A 357 9.46 14.16 -17.42
C MET A 357 9.78 13.17 -18.56
N ALA A 358 9.36 11.90 -18.47
CA ALA A 358 9.48 10.97 -19.59
C ALA A 358 8.73 11.45 -20.84
N ILE A 359 7.50 11.96 -20.68
CA ILE A 359 6.71 12.49 -21.79
C ILE A 359 7.42 13.68 -22.45
N TYR A 360 7.90 14.66 -21.67
CA TYR A 360 8.64 15.80 -22.22
C TYR A 360 9.94 15.38 -22.91
N TYR A 361 10.66 14.42 -22.34
CA TYR A 361 11.84 13.84 -22.97
C TYR A 361 11.50 13.21 -24.32
N LEU A 362 10.43 12.41 -24.41
CA LEU A 362 9.98 11.77 -25.65
C LEU A 362 9.47 12.78 -26.69
N LEU A 363 8.74 13.81 -26.26
CA LEU A 363 8.32 14.93 -27.13
C LEU A 363 9.54 15.66 -27.70
N TYR A 364 10.54 15.94 -26.85
CA TYR A 364 11.73 16.63 -27.30
C TYR A 364 12.53 15.75 -28.27
N LEU A 365 12.63 14.43 -28.06
CA LEU A 365 13.30 13.52 -29.01
C LEU A 365 12.74 13.61 -30.43
N LYS A 366 11.43 13.86 -30.61
CA LYS A 366 10.81 14.06 -31.92
C LYS A 366 11.35 15.29 -32.67
N THR A 367 11.97 16.26 -31.99
CA THR A 367 12.51 17.47 -32.62
C THR A 367 13.84 17.26 -33.37
N GLY A 368 14.50 16.09 -33.21
CA GLY A 368 15.72 15.74 -33.94
C GLY A 368 17.01 16.45 -33.49
N LYS A 369 16.95 17.42 -32.56
CA LYS A 369 18.08 18.29 -32.16
C LYS A 369 19.11 17.63 -31.22
N PHE A 370 19.24 16.30 -31.16
CA PHE A 370 19.53 15.63 -29.88
C PHE A 370 20.69 14.61 -29.77
N GLU A 371 21.73 14.69 -30.58
CA GLU A 371 22.86 13.76 -30.41
C GLU A 371 23.57 13.91 -29.05
N LYS A 372 23.73 15.15 -28.53
CA LYS A 372 24.43 15.43 -27.26
C LYS A 372 23.77 14.78 -26.02
N LEU A 373 22.45 14.75 -25.93
CA LEU A 373 21.77 14.20 -24.74
C LEU A 373 21.79 12.67 -24.71
N GLN A 374 21.92 12.02 -25.87
CA GLN A 374 22.14 10.57 -25.90
C GLN A 374 23.49 10.21 -25.28
N TYR A 375 24.54 11.00 -25.53
CA TYR A 375 25.84 10.82 -24.90
C TYR A 375 25.77 11.07 -23.40
N MET A 376 25.17 12.18 -22.95
CA MET A 376 24.97 12.46 -21.52
C MET A 376 24.23 11.33 -20.81
N LYS A 377 23.14 10.84 -21.41
CA LYS A 377 22.38 9.71 -20.88
C LYS A 377 23.26 8.46 -20.75
N THR A 378 24.06 8.15 -21.76
CA THR A 378 24.96 6.99 -21.73
C THR A 378 26.00 7.13 -20.63
N VAL A 379 26.57 8.33 -20.46
CA VAL A 379 27.52 8.65 -19.37
C VAL A 379 26.85 8.45 -18.01
N ILE A 380 25.63 8.98 -17.81
CA ILE A 380 24.88 8.81 -16.55
C ILE A 380 24.63 7.33 -16.27
N LEU A 381 24.21 6.54 -17.27
CA LEU A 381 24.03 5.09 -17.11
C LEU A 381 25.33 4.39 -16.71
N CYS A 382 26.46 4.77 -17.32
CA CYS A 382 27.77 4.20 -16.96
C CYS A 382 28.18 4.57 -15.53
N LEU A 383 27.95 5.82 -15.11
CA LEU A 383 28.21 6.25 -13.74
C LEU A 383 27.35 5.49 -12.72
N LEU A 384 26.06 5.31 -13.02
CA LEU A 384 25.15 4.52 -12.19
C LEU A 384 25.55 3.04 -12.14
N PHE A 385 26.05 2.48 -13.25
CA PHE A 385 26.58 1.13 -13.27
C PHE A 385 27.83 0.98 -12.39
N ILE A 386 28.79 1.91 -12.52
CA ILE A 386 29.98 1.94 -11.68
C ILE A 386 29.59 2.05 -10.20
N PHE A 387 28.63 2.94 -9.88
CA PHE A 387 28.10 3.06 -8.52
C PHE A 387 27.50 1.74 -8.01
N ALA A 388 26.71 1.06 -8.84
CA ALA A 388 26.12 -0.22 -8.47
C ALA A 388 27.19 -1.29 -8.17
N LEU A 389 28.29 -1.31 -8.94
CA LEU A 389 29.43 -2.18 -8.65
C LEU A 389 30.12 -1.84 -7.31
N PHE A 390 30.26 -0.56 -6.99
CA PHE A 390 30.78 -0.14 -5.69
C PHE A 390 29.88 -0.58 -4.53
N GLN A 391 28.56 -0.47 -4.69
CA GLN A 391 27.62 -0.95 -3.67
C GLN A 391 27.70 -2.47 -3.50
N LEU A 392 27.75 -3.23 -4.59
CA LEU A 392 27.94 -4.69 -4.51
C LEU A 392 29.26 -5.10 -3.85
N ALA A 393 30.31 -4.30 -4.02
CA ALA A 393 31.63 -4.57 -3.43
C ALA A 393 31.74 -4.10 -1.97
N SER A 394 30.77 -3.33 -1.46
CA SER A 394 30.79 -2.77 -0.11
C SER A 394 30.21 -3.78 0.89
N PRO A 395 30.95 -4.17 1.94
CA PRO A 395 30.43 -5.04 2.99
C PRO A 395 29.56 -4.21 3.93
N VAL A 396 28.27 -4.11 3.62
CA VAL A 396 27.29 -3.54 4.54
C VAL A 396 26.48 -4.69 5.13
N ASP A 397 26.30 -4.69 6.45
CA ASP A 397 25.49 -5.66 7.18
C ASP A 397 24.01 -5.46 6.79
N HIS A 398 23.60 -6.16 5.74
CA HIS A 398 22.24 -6.14 5.26
C HIS A 398 21.45 -7.33 5.81
N ILE A 399 20.21 -7.07 6.22
CA ILE A 399 19.31 -8.11 6.73
C ILE A 399 18.59 -8.77 5.56
N GLY A 400 18.25 -7.98 4.54
CA GLY A 400 17.41 -8.40 3.42
C GLY A 400 15.98 -8.73 3.85
N ILE A 401 15.04 -8.63 2.91
CA ILE A 401 13.65 -9.07 3.17
C ILE A 401 13.59 -10.60 3.24
N ALA A 402 14.25 -11.27 2.29
CA ALA A 402 14.24 -12.73 2.18
C ALA A 402 15.06 -13.34 3.31
N GLY A 403 14.44 -14.20 4.12
CA GLY A 403 15.08 -14.84 5.26
C GLY A 403 15.11 -13.99 6.54
N TYR A 404 14.49 -12.80 6.53
CA TYR A 404 14.32 -12.02 7.75
C TYR A 404 13.59 -12.82 8.82
N TYR A 405 14.13 -12.83 10.04
CA TYR A 405 13.45 -13.43 11.18
C TYR A 405 13.48 -12.46 12.37
N PRO A 406 12.31 -11.93 12.79
CA PRO A 406 12.28 -10.90 13.81
C PRO A 406 12.98 -11.35 15.11
N PRO A 407 13.85 -10.52 15.70
CA PRO A 407 14.61 -10.89 16.89
C PRO A 407 13.73 -11.36 18.06
N ILE A 408 12.58 -10.70 18.26
CA ILE A 408 11.62 -11.10 19.30
C ILE A 408 10.98 -12.46 19.02
N THR A 409 10.62 -12.75 17.77
CA THR A 409 10.02 -14.05 17.42
C THR A 409 11.04 -15.17 17.54
N LYS A 410 12.29 -14.91 17.12
CA LYS A 410 13.39 -15.83 17.33
C LYS A 410 13.60 -16.12 18.81
N PHE A 411 13.62 -15.08 19.65
CA PHE A 411 13.74 -15.23 21.10
C PHE A 411 12.63 -16.10 21.70
N LEU A 412 11.37 -15.90 21.25
CA LEU A 412 10.24 -16.72 21.69
C LEU A 412 10.38 -18.19 21.28
N ASP A 413 10.76 -18.44 20.02
CA ASP A 413 10.95 -19.81 19.52
C ASP A 413 12.12 -20.52 20.22
N ASP A 414 13.23 -19.81 20.46
CA ASP A 414 14.42 -20.34 21.14
C ASP A 414 14.14 -20.66 22.62
N ASN A 415 13.23 -19.91 23.26
CA ASN A 415 12.85 -20.10 24.67
C ASN A 415 11.51 -20.84 24.85
N CYS A 416 10.92 -21.33 23.77
CA CYS A 416 9.59 -21.96 23.76
C CYS A 416 9.51 -23.14 24.73
N GLU A 417 10.49 -24.04 24.67
CA GLU A 417 10.53 -25.24 25.52
C GLU A 417 10.85 -24.89 26.97
N LYS A 418 11.74 -23.93 27.20
CA LYS A 418 12.17 -23.49 28.54
C LYS A 418 11.01 -22.92 29.36
N PHE A 419 10.15 -22.11 28.74
CA PHE A 419 9.02 -21.47 29.43
C PHE A 419 7.66 -22.06 29.01
N ASN A 420 7.66 -23.19 28.29
CA ASN A 420 6.47 -23.85 27.75
C ASN A 420 5.54 -22.90 26.98
N LEU A 421 6.09 -21.97 26.19
CA LEU A 421 5.33 -20.91 25.53
C LEU A 421 4.36 -21.50 24.50
N LYS A 422 3.07 -21.19 24.62
CA LYS A 422 2.04 -21.66 23.66
C LYS A 422 1.21 -20.51 23.11
N PHE A 423 0.44 -19.87 23.99
CA PHE A 423 -0.39 -18.72 23.64
C PHE A 423 -0.02 -17.51 24.49
N GLY A 424 0.26 -16.40 23.82
CA GLY A 424 0.62 -15.14 24.43
C GLY A 424 -0.41 -14.06 24.18
N LEU A 425 -0.29 -12.96 24.92
CA LEU A 425 -1.00 -11.72 24.66
C LEU A 425 -0.01 -10.61 24.28
N SER A 426 -0.35 -9.79 23.29
CA SER A 426 0.43 -8.59 22.96
C SER A 426 -0.42 -7.50 22.32
N ASN A 427 0.18 -6.35 22.02
CA ASN A 427 -0.47 -5.26 21.31
C ASN A 427 -0.65 -5.65 19.83
N TYR A 428 -1.36 -4.82 19.07
CA TYR A 428 -1.65 -5.03 17.65
C TYR A 428 -0.41 -5.37 16.82
N SER A 429 0.65 -4.56 16.93
CA SER A 429 1.85 -4.68 16.10
C SER A 429 2.62 -5.96 16.39
N ASN A 430 2.81 -6.28 17.67
CA ASN A 430 3.61 -7.41 18.10
C ASN A 430 2.86 -8.75 17.98
N ALA A 431 1.55 -8.76 18.20
CA ALA A 431 0.76 -9.99 18.19
C ALA A 431 0.77 -10.70 16.82
N LYS A 432 0.48 -9.95 15.75
CA LYS A 432 0.44 -10.51 14.39
C LYS A 432 1.82 -10.95 13.92
N LEU A 433 2.80 -10.08 14.09
CA LEU A 433 4.18 -10.33 13.67
C LEU A 433 4.69 -11.63 14.29
N ASN A 434 4.59 -11.79 15.62
CA ASN A 434 5.07 -13.00 16.28
C ASN A 434 4.24 -14.25 15.91
N THR A 435 2.93 -14.11 15.72
CA THR A 435 2.06 -15.23 15.30
C THR A 435 2.39 -15.75 13.90
N VAL A 436 2.64 -14.86 12.95
CA VAL A 436 2.89 -15.24 11.56
C VAL A 436 4.31 -15.78 11.37
N PHE A 437 5.30 -15.19 12.05
CA PHE A 437 6.70 -15.58 11.89
C PHE A 437 7.10 -16.82 12.70
N SER A 438 6.42 -17.15 13.81
CA SER A 438 6.84 -18.27 14.67
C SER A 438 6.88 -19.61 13.91
N LYS A 439 8.01 -20.29 14.00
CA LYS A 439 8.23 -21.63 13.43
C LYS A 439 7.86 -22.74 14.42
N LYS A 440 7.82 -22.43 15.73
CA LYS A 440 7.39 -23.35 16.79
C LYS A 440 5.87 -23.35 17.02
N GLY A 441 5.11 -22.57 16.25
CA GLY A 441 3.65 -22.52 16.35
C GLY A 441 3.13 -21.71 17.54
N ILE A 442 3.96 -20.80 18.07
CA ILE A 442 3.55 -19.87 19.13
C ILE A 442 2.52 -18.91 18.55
N ARG A 443 1.39 -18.74 19.24
CA ARG A 443 0.32 -17.81 18.87
C ARG A 443 0.30 -16.66 19.86
N VAL A 444 0.23 -15.42 19.37
CA VAL A 444 0.15 -14.23 20.22
C VAL A 444 -1.09 -13.43 19.83
N TYR A 445 -2.04 -13.31 20.75
CA TYR A 445 -3.32 -12.65 20.50
C TYR A 445 -3.27 -11.18 20.86
N GLN A 446 -3.83 -10.36 19.96
CA GLN A 446 -3.84 -8.91 20.12
C GLN A 446 -4.88 -8.47 21.16
N VAL A 447 -4.45 -7.73 22.17
CA VAL A 447 -5.30 -7.21 23.24
C VAL A 447 -4.96 -5.74 23.51
N MET A 448 -5.92 -5.03 24.09
CA MET A 448 -5.72 -3.71 24.65
C MET A 448 -5.74 -3.83 26.17
N ILE A 449 -4.63 -3.44 26.82
CA ILE A 449 -4.48 -3.45 28.27
C ILE A 449 -4.14 -2.04 28.75
N SER A 450 -5.07 -1.44 29.50
CA SER A 450 -4.94 -0.16 30.17
C SER A 450 -5.07 -0.30 31.69
N ASP A 451 -4.89 0.78 32.44
CA ASP A 451 -5.11 0.81 33.90
C ASP A 451 -6.57 0.48 34.30
N HIS A 452 -7.50 0.63 33.36
CA HIS A 452 -8.93 0.54 33.59
C HIS A 452 -9.57 -0.69 32.97
N THR A 453 -8.98 -1.26 31.91
CA THR A 453 -9.61 -2.32 31.13
C THR A 453 -8.59 -3.29 30.51
N VAL A 454 -9.01 -4.54 30.35
CA VAL A 454 -8.41 -5.53 29.45
C VAL A 454 -9.49 -5.96 28.47
N SER A 455 -9.23 -5.84 27.18
CA SER A 455 -10.20 -6.21 26.15
C SER A 455 -9.55 -6.80 24.90
N PRO A 456 -10.24 -7.70 24.19
CA PRO A 456 -9.84 -8.11 22.86
C PRO A 456 -9.69 -6.90 21.93
N TYR A 457 -8.61 -6.86 21.16
CA TYR A 457 -8.48 -5.88 20.09
C TYR A 457 -8.90 -6.55 18.79
N CYS A 458 -10.05 -6.16 18.22
CA CYS A 458 -10.63 -6.84 17.04
C CYS A 458 -10.35 -6.11 15.71
N HIS A 459 -9.41 -5.15 15.69
CA HIS A 459 -9.03 -4.47 14.47
C HIS A 459 -8.13 -5.37 13.61
N ILE A 460 -8.51 -5.59 12.35
CA ILE A 460 -7.73 -6.37 11.37
C ILE A 460 -7.36 -7.74 11.95
N ASN A 461 -8.34 -8.44 12.52
CA ASN A 461 -8.12 -9.71 13.20
C ASN A 461 -9.34 -10.62 13.09
N ASN A 462 -9.14 -11.92 13.35
CA ASN A 462 -10.19 -12.88 13.50
C ASN A 462 -10.70 -12.92 14.95
N GLN A 463 -11.96 -12.55 15.14
CA GLN A 463 -12.61 -12.59 16.46
C GLN A 463 -12.70 -14.00 17.03
N LYS A 464 -12.67 -15.02 16.17
CA LYS A 464 -12.77 -16.41 16.59
C LYS A 464 -11.53 -16.93 17.33
N TRP A 465 -10.45 -16.16 17.32
CA TRP A 465 -9.30 -16.40 18.21
C TRP A 465 -9.74 -16.41 19.67
N TYR A 466 -10.63 -15.50 20.06
CA TYR A 466 -10.98 -15.30 21.48
C TYR A 466 -11.99 -16.33 22.03
N ILE A 467 -12.53 -17.21 21.18
CA ILE A 467 -13.56 -18.19 21.55
C ILE A 467 -13.19 -19.63 21.20
N ASP A 468 -11.93 -19.87 20.81
CA ASP A 468 -11.41 -21.20 20.47
C ASP A 468 -12.28 -21.93 19.43
N GLU A 469 -12.27 -21.44 18.18
CA GLU A 469 -13.06 -22.06 17.11
C GLU A 469 -12.70 -23.54 16.90
N LYS A 470 -13.69 -24.42 17.12
CA LYS A 470 -13.52 -25.88 17.07
C LYS A 470 -13.03 -26.42 15.72
N SER A 471 -13.32 -25.72 14.62
CA SER A 471 -12.87 -26.13 13.28
C SER A 471 -11.42 -25.72 13.00
N SER A 472 -10.83 -24.86 13.82
CA SER A 472 -9.44 -24.43 13.67
C SER A 472 -8.47 -25.48 14.23
N LYS A 473 -7.20 -25.32 13.88
CA LYS A 473 -6.08 -26.08 14.45
C LYS A 473 -5.88 -25.84 15.96
N TYR A 474 -6.49 -24.79 16.52
CA TYR A 474 -6.36 -24.40 17.91
C TYR A 474 -7.73 -24.39 18.62
N PRO A 475 -8.37 -25.56 18.79
CA PRO A 475 -9.71 -25.67 19.39
C PRO A 475 -9.71 -25.44 20.90
N GLU A 476 -8.53 -25.38 21.54
CA GLU A 476 -8.38 -25.09 22.97
C GLU A 476 -7.08 -24.29 23.20
N SER A 477 -7.18 -22.96 23.30
CA SER A 477 -6.03 -22.12 23.60
C SER A 477 -5.61 -22.24 25.07
N TYR A 478 -4.32 -22.18 25.36
CA TYR A 478 -3.80 -22.09 26.74
C TYR A 478 -2.82 -20.92 26.86
N TYR A 479 -3.30 -19.82 27.44
CA TYR A 479 -2.53 -18.59 27.57
C TYR A 479 -1.56 -18.68 28.75
N ASN A 480 -0.29 -18.37 28.52
CA ASN A 480 0.74 -18.46 29.54
C ASN A 480 1.82 -17.39 29.48
N PHE A 481 1.73 -16.40 28.59
CA PHE A 481 2.66 -15.27 28.60
C PHE A 481 2.06 -13.97 28.06
N ILE A 482 2.76 -12.87 28.32
CA ILE A 482 2.46 -11.54 27.77
C ILE A 482 3.75 -10.91 27.26
N LEU A 483 3.70 -10.33 26.06
CA LEU A 483 4.70 -9.40 25.55
C LEU A 483 4.24 -7.98 25.88
N SER A 484 4.86 -7.35 26.87
CA SER A 484 4.26 -6.21 27.58
C SER A 484 4.54 -4.82 26.98
N GLU A 485 5.16 -4.73 25.81
CA GLU A 485 5.49 -3.44 25.20
C GLU A 485 4.24 -2.61 24.89
N GLY A 486 4.26 -1.32 25.28
CA GLY A 486 3.13 -0.41 25.06
C GLY A 486 1.88 -0.74 25.88
N MET A 487 1.97 -1.64 26.85
CA MET A 487 0.85 -2.03 27.73
C MET A 487 1.00 -1.44 29.12
N SER A 488 -0.13 -1.18 29.79
CA SER A 488 -0.09 -0.80 31.20
C SER A 488 0.38 -1.97 32.09
N LYS A 489 1.51 -1.77 32.76
CA LYS A 489 2.01 -2.68 33.80
C LYS A 489 1.02 -2.81 34.96
N ASN A 490 0.43 -1.69 35.41
CA ASN A 490 -0.55 -1.70 36.50
C ASN A 490 -1.82 -2.45 36.08
N GLY A 491 -2.27 -2.26 34.84
CA GLY A 491 -3.37 -3.01 34.24
C GLY A 491 -3.12 -4.51 34.22
N ILE A 492 -1.94 -4.94 33.77
CA ILE A 492 -1.54 -6.37 33.77
C ILE A 492 -1.65 -6.95 35.18
N ILE A 493 -1.00 -6.32 36.17
CA ILE A 493 -0.99 -6.83 37.56
C ILE A 493 -2.40 -6.86 38.15
N LYS A 494 -3.16 -5.78 37.95
CA LYS A 494 -4.52 -5.62 38.49
C LYS A 494 -5.50 -6.65 37.94
N PHE A 495 -5.49 -6.88 36.62
CA PHE A 495 -6.50 -7.72 35.97
C PHE A 495 -6.06 -9.16 35.77
N LEU A 496 -4.78 -9.39 35.50
CA LEU A 496 -4.25 -10.70 35.10
C LEU A 496 -3.40 -11.34 36.21
N GLY A 497 -2.87 -10.54 37.13
CA GLY A 497 -2.05 -10.97 38.27
C GLY A 497 -0.56 -10.73 38.06
N THR A 498 0.24 -11.14 39.03
CA THR A 498 1.70 -11.00 38.98
C THR A 498 2.31 -12.12 38.15
N PRO A 499 3.23 -11.82 37.20
CA PRO A 499 3.94 -12.86 36.45
C PRO A 499 4.83 -13.69 37.37
N THR A 500 5.03 -14.96 37.01
CA THR A 500 5.96 -15.86 37.69
C THR A 500 7.39 -15.47 37.38
N ASP A 501 7.68 -15.19 36.11
CA ASP A 501 8.99 -14.77 35.65
C ASP A 501 8.87 -13.53 34.76
N ILE A 502 9.87 -12.66 34.85
CA ILE A 502 10.04 -11.51 33.97
C ILE A 502 11.38 -11.69 33.27
N VAL A 503 11.34 -11.85 31.96
CA VAL A 503 12.52 -12.10 31.14
C VAL A 503 12.71 -10.92 30.18
N GLU A 504 13.91 -10.37 30.14
CA GLU A 504 14.26 -9.34 29.16
C GLU A 504 14.36 -10.01 27.77
N ALA A 505 13.63 -9.47 26.81
CA ALA A 505 13.59 -9.92 25.42
C ALA A 505 14.01 -8.77 24.49
N PRO A 506 14.38 -9.05 23.22
CA PRO A 506 14.74 -8.00 22.28
C PRO A 506 13.62 -6.96 22.12
N GLY A 507 13.89 -5.72 22.57
CA GLY A 507 12.96 -4.59 22.48
C GLY A 507 11.83 -4.56 23.51
N MET A 508 11.64 -5.61 24.33
CA MET A 508 10.50 -5.69 25.25
C MET A 508 10.70 -6.67 26.40
N LYS A 509 9.69 -6.77 27.29
CA LYS A 509 9.69 -7.77 28.37
C LYS A 509 8.72 -8.90 28.06
N LEU A 510 9.20 -10.13 28.25
CA LEU A 510 8.39 -11.33 28.29
C LEU A 510 7.97 -11.59 29.74
N LEU A 511 6.66 -11.55 29.98
CA LEU A 511 6.06 -11.87 31.28
C LEU A 511 5.49 -13.29 31.20
N VAL A 512 6.04 -14.23 31.96
CA VAL A 512 5.63 -15.64 31.95
C VAL A 512 4.68 -15.90 33.12
N PHE A 513 3.59 -16.60 32.84
CA PHE A 513 2.56 -16.96 33.81
C PHE A 513 2.40 -18.48 33.82
N ASN A 514 3.03 -19.14 34.79
CA ASN A 514 2.97 -20.60 34.96
C ASN A 514 1.82 -21.05 35.89
N ASN A 515 0.83 -20.18 36.13
CA ASN A 515 -0.34 -20.46 36.97
C ASN A 515 -1.61 -20.61 36.10
N PRO A 516 -2.39 -21.71 36.22
CA PRO A 516 -3.70 -21.89 35.58
C PRO A 516 -4.70 -20.72 35.77
N ASP A 517 -4.60 -19.97 36.87
CA ASP A 517 -5.46 -18.81 37.13
C ASP A 517 -5.35 -17.73 36.05
N PHE A 518 -4.14 -17.52 35.50
CA PHE A 518 -3.93 -16.56 34.42
C PHE A 518 -4.73 -16.94 33.18
N ASN A 519 -4.58 -18.18 32.70
CA ASN A 519 -5.34 -18.70 31.56
C ASN A 519 -6.86 -18.58 31.80
N LYS A 520 -7.34 -18.94 33.00
CA LYS A 520 -8.76 -18.84 33.35
C LYS A 520 -9.27 -17.39 33.31
N LYS A 521 -8.50 -16.43 33.85
CA LYS A 521 -8.84 -15.00 33.79
C LYS A 521 -8.92 -14.50 32.35
N VAL A 522 -7.93 -14.82 31.51
CA VAL A 522 -7.91 -14.42 30.10
C VAL A 522 -9.14 -14.98 29.37
N LYS A 523 -9.41 -16.29 29.51
CA LYS A 523 -10.60 -16.91 28.90
C LYS A 523 -11.91 -16.29 29.37
N ASN A 524 -12.03 -15.97 30.67
CA ASN A 524 -13.21 -15.30 31.20
C ASN A 524 -13.42 -13.91 30.59
N ILE A 525 -12.34 -13.11 30.47
CA ILE A 525 -12.40 -11.78 29.84
C ILE A 525 -12.87 -11.89 28.39
N PHE A 526 -12.30 -12.84 27.64
CA PHE A 526 -12.66 -13.08 26.24
C PHE A 526 -14.10 -13.57 26.08
N ALA A 527 -14.57 -14.48 26.94
CA ALA A 527 -15.95 -14.94 26.93
C ALA A 527 -16.94 -13.81 27.22
N ILE A 528 -16.67 -12.96 28.22
CA ILE A 528 -17.50 -11.80 28.56
C ILE A 528 -17.54 -10.81 27.38
N ALA A 529 -16.39 -10.49 26.80
CA ALA A 529 -16.31 -9.59 25.66
C ALA A 529 -17.09 -10.11 24.44
N TYR A 530 -17.00 -11.42 24.16
CA TYR A 530 -17.72 -12.03 23.05
C TYR A 530 -19.24 -12.06 23.27
N ILE A 531 -19.71 -12.35 24.48
CA ILE A 531 -21.14 -12.28 24.83
C ILE A 531 -21.66 -10.84 24.67
N GLY A 532 -20.91 -9.85 25.17
CA GLY A 532 -21.25 -8.43 25.01
C GLY A 532 -21.36 -8.04 23.53
N TYR A 533 -20.44 -8.54 22.70
CA TYR A 533 -20.46 -8.34 21.26
C TYR A 533 -21.67 -9.01 20.57
N LEU A 534 -22.00 -10.26 20.87
CA LEU A 534 -23.19 -10.91 20.31
C LEU A 534 -24.49 -10.16 20.66
N ASN A 535 -24.55 -9.61 21.87
CA ASN A 535 -25.69 -8.81 22.30
C ASN A 535 -25.77 -7.47 21.55
N SER A 536 -24.63 -6.82 21.24
CA SER A 536 -24.64 -5.58 20.47
C SER A 536 -25.09 -5.79 19.02
N ILE A 537 -24.69 -6.90 18.37
CA ILE A 537 -25.19 -7.26 17.03
C ILE A 537 -26.71 -7.48 17.07
N LYS A 538 -27.20 -8.27 18.04
CA LYS A 538 -28.64 -8.56 18.18
C LYS A 538 -29.47 -7.29 18.33
N ASN A 539 -28.97 -6.32 19.08
CA ASN A 539 -29.64 -5.04 19.30
C ASN A 539 -29.51 -4.07 18.11
N ALA A 540 -28.50 -4.24 17.25
CA ALA A 540 -28.30 -3.43 16.05
C ALA A 540 -29.10 -3.91 14.83
N LEU A 541 -29.58 -5.16 14.83
CA LEU A 541 -30.49 -5.66 13.80
C LEU A 541 -31.91 -5.18 14.10
N PRO A 542 -32.61 -4.50 13.17
CA PRO A 542 -34.00 -4.15 13.36
C PRO A 542 -34.79 -5.43 13.64
N SER A 543 -35.52 -5.46 14.76
CA SER A 543 -36.45 -6.55 15.07
C SER A 543 -37.30 -6.81 13.82
N ARG A 544 -37.23 -8.03 13.28
CA ARG A 544 -38.14 -8.46 12.20
C ARG A 544 -39.56 -8.37 12.76
N LYS A 545 -40.26 -7.28 12.42
CA LYS A 545 -41.72 -7.21 12.46
C LYS A 545 -42.24 -7.47 11.06
#